data_AF-A0A610T4R3-F1
#
_entry.id   AF-A0A610T4R3-F1
#
_cell.length_a   1.000
_cell.length_b   1.000
_cell.length_c   1.000
_cell.angle_alpha   90.00
_cell.angle_beta   90.00
_cell.angle_gamma   90.00
#
_symmetry.space_group_name_H-M   'P 1'
#
loop_
_entity.id
_entity.type
_entity.pdbx_description
1 polymer ?
#
loop_
_entity_poly.entity_id
_entity_poly.type
_entity_poly.pdbx_seq_one_letter_code
_entity_poly.pdbx_strand_id
1 'polypeptide(L)'
;MGMQMKNFKKMMTLMALCFSVAITTSGYATTLPDIPEPLKNGTGAIDNNGVIYVGLGTAGTSWYKIDLKKQHKDWERIKSFPGGAREQSVSVFLNDELYVFGGVGKKNSESPLQVYSDVYKYSPVKNTWQKVDTISPV
;
A
#
# COMPACT_ATOMS: atom_id res chain seq x y z
N MET A 1 -12.35 1.29 -66.19
CA MET A 1 -11.60 1.81 -65.03
C MET A 1 -12.45 2.12 -63.78
N GLY A 2 -13.72 1.69 -63.69
CA GLY A 2 -14.61 2.03 -62.56
C GLY A 2 -14.89 0.90 -61.54
N MET A 3 -14.53 -0.35 -61.86
CA MET A 3 -14.82 -1.52 -61.02
C MET A 3 -13.74 -1.79 -59.97
N GLN A 4 -12.46 -1.53 -60.32
CA GLN A 4 -11.32 -1.65 -59.41
C GLN A 4 -11.34 -0.59 -58.28
N MET A 5 -11.84 0.62 -58.57
CA MET A 5 -11.95 1.72 -57.59
C MET A 5 -13.07 1.51 -56.55
N LYS A 6 -14.13 0.77 -56.90
CA LYS A 6 -15.21 0.41 -55.96
C LYS A 6 -14.75 -0.63 -54.93
N ASN A 7 -13.91 -1.56 -55.33
CA ASN A 7 -13.34 -2.58 -54.44
C ASN A 7 -12.29 -1.98 -53.50
N PHE A 8 -11.52 -0.99 -53.97
CA PHE A 8 -10.55 -0.28 -53.14
C PHE A 8 -11.21 0.55 -52.02
N LYS A 9 -12.34 1.22 -52.31
CA LYS A 9 -13.11 1.94 -51.29
C LYS A 9 -13.80 1.00 -50.28
N LYS A 10 -14.33 -0.14 -50.72
CA LYS A 10 -14.89 -1.17 -49.80
C LYS A 10 -13.83 -1.79 -48.89
N MET A 11 -12.60 -1.98 -49.39
CA MET A 11 -11.47 -2.45 -48.59
C MET A 11 -11.06 -1.44 -47.51
N MET A 12 -11.14 -0.14 -47.81
CA MET A 12 -10.80 0.93 -46.87
C MET A 12 -11.89 1.15 -45.80
N THR A 13 -13.15 0.85 -46.09
CA THR A 13 -14.23 0.88 -45.07
C THR A 13 -14.16 -0.31 -44.11
N LEU A 14 -13.56 -1.44 -44.53
CA LEU A 14 -13.39 -2.60 -43.65
C LEU A 14 -12.20 -2.46 -42.68
N MET A 15 -11.19 -1.65 -43.02
CA MET A 15 -10.01 -1.43 -42.17
C MET A 15 -10.25 -0.44 -41.01
N ALA A 16 -11.36 0.30 -41.05
CA ALA A 16 -11.77 1.20 -39.97
C ALA A 16 -12.50 0.48 -38.81
N LEU A 17 -12.77 -0.82 -38.92
CA LEU A 17 -13.59 -1.57 -37.96
C LEU A 17 -12.79 -2.35 -36.90
N CYS A 18 -11.46 -2.27 -36.89
CA CYS A 18 -10.63 -3.10 -35.98
C CYS A 18 -9.81 -2.34 -34.93
N PHE A 19 -9.99 -1.03 -34.75
CA PHE A 19 -9.18 -0.26 -33.78
C PHE A 19 -9.92 0.22 -32.53
N SER A 20 -11.15 -0.22 -32.28
CA SER A 20 -11.73 -0.12 -30.94
C SER A 20 -11.45 -1.39 -30.16
N VAL A 21 -10.18 -1.63 -29.83
CA VAL A 21 -9.87 -2.48 -28.68
C VAL A 21 -10.35 -1.68 -27.48
N ALA A 22 -11.55 -1.98 -27.00
CA ALA A 22 -11.91 -1.65 -25.64
C ALA A 22 -10.88 -2.38 -24.76
N ILE A 23 -9.88 -1.66 -24.26
CA ILE A 23 -9.03 -2.15 -23.19
C ILE A 23 -9.94 -2.21 -21.97
N THR A 24 -10.69 -3.29 -21.83
CA THR A 24 -11.26 -3.66 -20.56
C THR A 24 -10.06 -4.00 -19.69
N THR A 25 -9.61 -3.05 -18.87
CA THR A 25 -8.77 -3.41 -17.73
C THR A 25 -9.69 -4.21 -16.82
N SER A 26 -9.75 -5.52 -17.02
CA SER A 26 -10.29 -6.42 -16.03
C SER A 26 -9.48 -6.18 -14.78
N GLY A 27 -10.12 -5.55 -13.79
CA GLY A 27 -9.56 -5.32 -12.47
C GLY A 27 -9.48 -6.66 -11.75
N TYR A 28 -8.59 -7.55 -12.20
CA TYR A 28 -8.16 -8.66 -11.37
C TYR A 28 -7.35 -8.03 -10.26
N ALA A 29 -7.79 -8.21 -9.01
CA ALA A 29 -6.89 -8.08 -7.89
C ALA A 29 -5.75 -9.07 -8.14
N THR A 30 -4.60 -8.58 -8.62
CA THR A 30 -3.40 -9.39 -8.67
C THR A 30 -3.08 -9.78 -7.24
N THR A 31 -3.07 -11.08 -6.95
CA THR A 31 -2.73 -11.56 -5.61
C THR A 31 -1.29 -11.15 -5.33
N LEU A 32 -1.09 -10.27 -4.37
CA LEU A 32 0.23 -10.04 -3.78
C LEU A 32 0.68 -11.32 -3.07
N PRO A 33 1.99 -11.56 -2.94
CA PRO A 33 2.47 -12.66 -2.11
C PRO A 33 1.94 -12.52 -0.68
N ASP A 34 1.86 -13.65 0.02
CA ASP A 34 1.47 -13.66 1.43
C ASP A 34 2.43 -12.79 2.25
N ILE A 35 1.85 -12.00 3.17
CA ILE A 35 2.65 -11.28 4.15
C ILE A 35 3.36 -12.33 5.03
N PRO A 36 4.63 -12.14 5.41
CA PRO A 36 5.40 -13.16 6.14
C PRO A 36 4.78 -13.63 7.46
N GLU A 37 3.88 -12.84 8.05
CA GLU A 37 3.19 -13.11 9.31
C GLU A 37 1.70 -12.70 9.19
N PRO A 38 0.78 -13.40 9.88
CA PRO A 38 -0.63 -13.02 9.88
C PRO A 38 -0.87 -11.59 10.36
N LEU A 39 -1.64 -10.82 9.59
CA LEU A 39 -1.91 -9.40 9.86
C LEU A 39 -3.42 -9.15 9.93
N LYS A 40 -3.96 -9.05 11.15
CA LYS A 40 -5.30 -8.50 11.45
C LYS A 40 -5.18 -7.34 12.43
N ASN A 41 -6.13 -6.41 12.39
CA ASN A 41 -6.15 -5.18 13.20
C ASN A 41 -4.87 -4.33 13.07
N GLY A 42 -4.10 -4.51 11.99
CA GLY A 42 -2.93 -3.69 11.68
C GLY A 42 -3.32 -2.39 10.98
N THR A 43 -2.32 -1.73 10.40
CA THR A 43 -2.49 -0.50 9.62
C THR A 43 -1.58 -0.54 8.39
N GLY A 44 -1.83 0.36 7.44
CA GLY A 44 -0.94 0.53 6.30
C GLY A 44 -1.26 1.76 5.47
N ALA A 45 -0.29 2.15 4.65
CA ALA A 45 -0.39 3.24 3.70
C ALA A 45 0.40 2.90 2.43
N ILE A 46 0.12 3.60 1.34
CA ILE A 46 0.88 3.53 0.10
C ILE A 46 1.55 4.89 -0.14
N ASP A 47 2.81 4.88 -0.60
CA ASP A 47 3.48 6.11 -1.01
C ASP A 47 3.17 6.51 -2.46
N ASN A 48 3.62 7.70 -2.86
CA ASN A 48 3.41 8.23 -4.22
C ASN A 48 4.13 7.41 -5.31
N ASN A 49 5.04 6.51 -4.92
CA ASN A 49 5.78 5.65 -5.83
C ASN A 49 5.18 4.24 -5.96
N GLY A 50 4.09 3.94 -5.25
CA GLY A 50 3.46 2.62 -5.29
C GLY A 50 4.12 1.60 -4.36
N VAL A 51 4.83 2.04 -3.32
CA VAL A 51 5.29 1.15 -2.25
C VAL A 51 4.21 1.12 -1.17
N ILE A 52 3.69 -0.09 -0.89
CA ILE A 52 2.77 -0.31 0.23
C ILE A 52 3.59 -0.59 1.48
N TYR A 53 3.18 -0.04 2.62
CA TYR A 53 3.71 -0.29 3.95
C TYR A 53 2.59 -0.84 4.83
N VAL A 54 2.84 -1.94 5.53
CA VAL A 54 1.87 -2.56 6.46
C VAL A 54 2.57 -3.01 7.74
N GLY A 55 1.86 -2.98 8.86
CA GLY A 55 2.39 -3.47 10.12
C GLY A 55 1.40 -3.38 11.26
N LEU A 56 1.92 -3.66 12.47
CA LEU A 56 1.13 -3.69 13.70
C LEU A 56 0.04 -4.78 13.70
N GLY A 57 -0.96 -4.64 14.55
CA GLY A 57 -1.99 -5.67 14.72
C GLY A 57 -1.39 -6.95 15.31
N THR A 58 -1.79 -8.09 14.77
CA THR A 58 -1.18 -9.39 15.12
C THR A 58 0.28 -9.53 14.72
N ALA A 59 0.83 -8.65 13.87
CA ALA A 59 2.26 -8.61 13.57
C ALA A 59 3.06 -7.95 14.71
N GLY A 60 2.41 -7.52 15.80
CA GLY A 60 3.04 -6.94 16.98
C GLY A 60 3.71 -5.60 16.66
N THR A 61 5.04 -5.56 16.65
CA THR A 61 5.82 -4.37 16.27
C THR A 61 6.41 -4.47 14.86
N SER A 62 6.22 -5.61 14.17
CA SER A 62 6.75 -5.82 12.82
C SER A 62 6.08 -4.90 11.80
N TRP A 63 6.88 -4.48 10.82
CA TRP A 63 6.45 -3.74 9.65
C TRP A 63 7.11 -4.30 8.40
N TYR A 64 6.38 -4.22 7.29
CA TYR A 64 6.78 -4.72 5.98
C TYR A 64 6.47 -3.67 4.91
N LYS A 65 7.23 -3.70 3.81
CA LYS A 65 6.92 -2.93 2.61
C LYS A 65 6.95 -3.82 1.37
N ILE A 66 6.22 -3.43 0.32
CA ILE A 66 6.28 -4.08 -0.99
C ILE A 66 6.21 -3.03 -2.08
N ASP A 67 7.14 -3.08 -3.03
CA ASP A 67 7.18 -2.16 -4.18
C ASP A 67 6.41 -2.77 -5.35
N LEU A 68 5.26 -2.17 -5.69
CA LEU A 68 4.38 -2.66 -6.75
C LEU A 68 4.96 -2.50 -8.16
N LYS A 69 5.99 -1.67 -8.34
CA LYS A 69 6.66 -1.47 -9.63
C LYS A 69 7.72 -2.53 -9.91
N LYS A 70 8.14 -3.30 -8.90
CA LYS A 70 9.07 -4.41 -9.11
C LYS A 70 8.44 -5.52 -9.96
N GLN A 71 9.26 -6.10 -10.84
CA GLN A 71 8.89 -7.28 -11.63
C GLN A 71 8.57 -8.47 -10.72
N HIS A 72 9.47 -8.74 -9.76
CA HIS A 72 9.27 -9.70 -8.68
C HIS A 72 8.90 -8.94 -7.41
N LYS A 73 7.66 -9.12 -6.95
CA LYS A 73 7.11 -8.43 -5.80
C LYS A 73 7.24 -9.35 -4.60
N ASP A 74 7.94 -8.87 -3.57
CA ASP A 74 8.12 -9.58 -2.30
C ASP A 74 8.01 -8.58 -1.15
N TRP A 75 7.50 -9.04 -0.01
CA TRP A 75 7.46 -8.25 1.22
C TRP A 75 8.84 -8.16 1.85
N GLU A 76 9.31 -6.94 2.06
CA GLU A 76 10.56 -6.63 2.73
C GLU A 76 10.27 -6.18 4.17
N ARG A 77 10.87 -6.84 5.16
CA ARG A 77 10.79 -6.39 6.56
C ARG A 77 11.55 -5.07 6.73
N ILE A 78 10.94 -4.09 7.37
CA ILE A 78 11.55 -2.80 7.71
C ILE A 78 11.72 -2.66 9.22
N LYS A 79 12.27 -1.52 9.69
CA LYS A 79 12.46 -1.28 11.12
C LYS A 79 11.17 -1.48 11.89
N SER A 80 11.22 -2.29 12.96
CA SER A 80 10.09 -2.47 13.86
C SER A 80 9.67 -1.17 14.53
N PHE A 81 8.38 -1.04 14.79
CA PHE A 81 7.78 0.11 15.46
C PHE A 81 8.22 0.20 16.93
N PRO A 82 8.77 1.33 17.39
CA PRO A 82 9.32 1.45 18.73
C PRO A 82 8.25 1.72 19.80
N GLY A 83 7.03 2.14 19.41
CA GLY A 83 5.95 2.53 20.33
C GLY A 83 5.15 1.37 20.95
N GLY A 84 5.69 0.15 20.91
CA GLY A 84 5.03 -1.07 21.40
C GLY A 84 4.04 -1.68 20.40
N ALA A 85 3.59 -2.90 20.67
CA ALA A 85 2.57 -3.56 19.85
C ALA A 85 1.23 -2.83 19.97
N ARG A 86 0.54 -2.62 18.83
CA ARG A 86 -0.72 -1.87 18.78
C ARG A 86 -1.68 -2.48 17.79
N GLU A 87 -2.95 -2.37 18.08
CA GLU A 87 -4.05 -2.71 17.18
C GLU A 87 -4.85 -1.45 16.84
N GLN A 88 -5.52 -1.46 15.69
CA GLN A 88 -6.43 -0.39 15.27
C GLN A 88 -5.78 1.00 15.19
N SER A 89 -4.46 1.06 14.95
CA SER A 89 -3.77 2.32 14.62
C SER A 89 -4.18 2.79 13.23
N VAL A 90 -4.11 4.10 13.00
CA VAL A 90 -4.30 4.70 11.67
C VAL A 90 -2.93 5.11 11.13
N SER A 91 -2.73 5.00 9.81
CA SER A 91 -1.51 5.49 9.18
C SER A 91 -1.78 6.24 7.88
N VAL A 92 -0.87 7.15 7.54
CA VAL A 92 -0.88 7.92 6.30
C VAL A 92 0.54 8.12 5.82
N PHE A 93 0.74 8.14 4.51
CA PHE A 93 1.99 8.56 3.91
C PHE A 93 1.88 10.02 3.49
N LEU A 94 2.74 10.89 4.03
CA LEU A 94 2.70 12.33 3.80
C LEU A 94 4.12 12.89 3.81
N ASN A 95 4.46 13.74 2.83
CA ASN A 95 5.77 14.40 2.73
C ASN A 95 6.95 13.42 2.83
N ASP A 96 6.91 12.33 2.08
CA ASP A 96 7.94 11.27 2.03
C ASP A 96 8.18 10.52 3.35
N GLU A 97 7.26 10.64 4.31
CA GLU A 97 7.30 9.96 5.59
C GLU A 97 5.98 9.21 5.84
N LEU A 98 6.07 8.07 6.51
CA LEU A 98 4.90 7.30 6.96
C LEU A 98 4.58 7.68 8.40
N TYR A 99 3.38 8.19 8.65
CA TYR A 99 2.90 8.53 9.99
C TYR A 99 1.97 7.44 10.53
N VAL A 100 2.07 7.16 11.83
CA VAL A 100 1.20 6.23 12.57
C VAL A 100 0.64 6.95 13.77
N PHE A 101 -0.69 6.89 13.92
CA PHE A 101 -1.46 7.58 14.95
C PHE A 101 -2.10 6.57 15.89
N GLY A 102 -1.83 6.74 17.19
CA GLY A 102 -2.57 6.09 18.26
C GLY A 102 -2.64 4.57 18.16
N GLY A 103 -3.86 4.04 18.31
CA GLY A 103 -4.16 2.62 18.42
C GLY A 103 -4.26 2.16 19.88
N VAL A 104 -4.52 0.87 20.06
CA VAL A 104 -4.79 0.27 21.36
C VAL A 104 -3.76 -0.83 21.63
N GLY A 105 -3.22 -0.88 22.84
CA GLY A 105 -2.22 -1.89 23.19
C GLY A 105 -1.89 -1.90 24.67
N LYS A 106 -1.03 -2.84 25.07
CA LYS A 106 -0.49 -2.91 26.43
C LYS A 106 0.99 -2.56 26.40
N LYS A 107 1.48 -1.87 27.44
CA LYS A 107 2.92 -1.59 27.59
C LYS A 107 3.73 -2.89 27.80
N ASN A 108 3.18 -3.85 28.53
CA ASN A 108 3.69 -5.21 28.71
C ASN A 108 2.51 -6.16 29.01
N SER A 109 2.75 -7.47 29.13
CA SER A 109 1.70 -8.48 29.36
C SER A 109 0.82 -8.22 30.58
N GLU A 110 1.39 -7.62 31.63
CA GLU A 110 0.75 -7.34 32.92
C GLU A 110 0.03 -5.99 32.94
N SER A 111 0.30 -5.12 31.97
CA SER A 111 -0.31 -3.78 31.91
C SER A 111 -1.78 -3.85 31.49
N PRO A 112 -2.62 -2.91 31.96
CA PRO A 112 -3.96 -2.75 31.41
C PRO A 112 -3.89 -2.35 29.93
N LEU A 113 -4.98 -2.60 29.22
CA LEU A 113 -5.15 -2.13 27.86
C LEU A 113 -5.23 -0.59 27.86
N GLN A 114 -4.46 0.06 26.98
CA GLN A 114 -4.39 1.50 26.86
C GLN A 114 -4.74 1.94 25.44
N VAL A 115 -5.51 3.02 25.32
CA VAL A 115 -5.65 3.78 24.08
C VAL A 115 -4.53 4.81 24.01
N TYR A 116 -3.76 4.78 22.92
CA TYR A 116 -2.68 5.71 22.69
C TYR A 116 -3.15 6.84 21.79
N SER A 117 -2.61 8.03 22.05
CA SER A 117 -2.77 9.22 21.23
C SER A 117 -1.43 9.76 20.72
N ASP A 118 -0.32 9.07 20.92
CA ASP A 118 0.97 9.53 20.37
C ASP A 118 1.07 9.27 18.86
N VAL A 119 1.99 9.99 18.23
CA VAL A 119 2.26 9.92 16.80
C VAL A 119 3.71 9.53 16.58
N TYR A 120 3.96 8.63 15.65
CA TYR A 120 5.30 8.31 15.17
C TYR A 120 5.36 8.52 13.67
N LYS A 121 6.55 8.86 13.20
CA LYS A 121 6.86 8.91 11.78
C LYS A 121 8.03 7.99 11.44
N TYR A 122 7.95 7.38 10.26
CA TYR A 122 8.98 6.53 9.69
C TYR A 122 9.54 7.20 8.44
N SER A 123 10.88 7.24 8.35
CA SER A 123 11.60 7.67 7.15
C SER A 123 12.02 6.44 6.35
N PRO A 124 11.47 6.20 5.15
CA PRO A 124 11.89 5.09 4.29
C PRO A 124 13.36 5.18 3.85
N VAL A 125 13.86 6.40 3.66
CA VAL A 125 15.26 6.66 3.27
C VAL A 125 16.24 6.25 4.37
N LYS A 126 15.89 6.53 5.64
CA LYS A 126 16.77 6.23 6.79
C LYS A 126 16.49 4.87 7.42
N ASN A 127 15.34 4.26 7.11
CA ASN A 127 14.82 3.08 7.80
C ASN A 127 14.76 3.27 9.33
N THR A 128 14.22 4.42 9.75
CA THR A 128 14.14 4.80 11.17
C THR A 128 12.76 5.34 11.52
N TRP A 129 12.30 5.01 12.72
CA TRP A 129 11.14 5.63 13.36
C TRP A 129 11.57 6.77 14.29
N GLN A 130 10.73 7.79 14.40
CA GLN A 130 10.85 8.87 15.36
C GLN A 130 9.48 9.14 15.99
N LYS A 131 9.44 9.30 17.31
CA LYS A 131 8.25 9.81 17.99
C LYS A 131 8.11 11.29 17.67
N VAL A 132 6.94 11.71 17.21
CA VAL A 132 6.62 13.11 16.96
C VAL A 132 6.16 13.71 18.29
N ASP A 133 6.63 14.92 18.60
CA ASP A 133 6.24 15.65 19.79
C ASP A 133 4.85 16.29 19.60
N THR A 134 3.83 15.43 19.51
CA THR A 134 2.43 15.80 19.31
C THR A 134 1.51 14.64 19.74
N ILE A 135 0.21 14.87 19.69
CA ILE A 135 -0.83 13.85 19.86
C ILE A 135 -1.76 13.80 18.64
N SER A 136 -2.37 12.64 18.41
CA SER A 136 -3.43 12.45 17.42
C SER A 136 -4.64 13.33 17.78
N PRO A 137 -5.32 13.92 16.78
CA PRO A 137 -6.59 14.59 17.02
C PRO A 137 -7.59 13.60 17.65
N VAL A 138 -8.15 13.98 18.81
CA VAL A 138 -9.20 13.25 19.53
C VAL A 138 -10.35 14.19 19.84
#